data_AF-A0A5N0VHY9-F1
#
_entry.id   AF-A0A5N0VHY9-F1
#
_cell.length_a   1.000
_cell.length_b   1.000
_cell.length_c   1.000
_cell.angle_alpha   90.00
_cell.angle_beta   90.00
_cell.angle_gamma   90.00
#
_symmetry.space_group_name_H-M   'P 1'
#
loop_
_entity.id
_entity.type
_entity.pdbx_description
1 polymer ?
#
loop_
_entity_poly.entity_id
_entity_poly.type
_entity_poly.pdbx_seq_one_letter_code
_entity_poly.pdbx_strand_id
1 'polypeptide(L)'
;MSGDNRRRILAVWAGLMLATACGWWIGTDHPIRGTGPHWAAAAVVSIAFIKARYIGLDFMGLRQASRMLRGLFAVWTTVVGAAVTLLALV
;
A
#
# COMPACT_ATOMS: atom_id res chain seq x y z
N MET A 1 -2.28 17.09 -21.01
CA MET A 1 -2.56 16.56 -19.65
C MET A 1 -3.20 17.69 -18.84
N SER A 2 -4.45 17.55 -18.39
CA SER A 2 -5.11 18.58 -17.59
C SER A 2 -4.41 18.75 -16.23
N GLY A 3 -4.43 19.97 -15.67
CA GLY A 3 -3.78 20.29 -14.39
C GLY A 3 -4.23 19.42 -13.21
N ASP A 4 -5.46 18.92 -13.26
CA ASP A 4 -6.06 18.06 -12.22
C ASP A 4 -5.36 16.71 -12.10
N ASN A 5 -4.96 16.11 -13.22
CA ASN A 5 -4.30 14.80 -13.20
C ASN A 5 -2.91 14.88 -12.56
N ARG A 6 -2.18 15.99 -12.80
CA ARG A 6 -0.87 16.24 -12.18
C ARG A 6 -1.00 16.45 -10.67
N ARG A 7 -1.98 17.25 -10.22
CA ARG A 7 -2.27 17.42 -8.78
C ARG A 7 -2.58 16.09 -8.10
N ARG A 8 -3.38 15.24 -8.75
CA ARG A 8 -3.71 13.90 -8.23
C ARG A 8 -2.48 13.00 -8.11
N ILE A 9 -1.65 12.93 -9.14
CA ILE A 9 -0.42 12.11 -9.12
C ILE A 9 0.52 12.58 -8.01
N LEU A 10 0.69 13.90 -7.83
CA LEU A 10 1.52 14.46 -6.76
C LEU A 10 0.97 14.12 -5.37
N ALA A 11 -0.36 14.17 -5.19
CA ALA A 11 -0.98 13.78 -3.93
C ALA A 11 -0.77 12.29 -3.62
N VAL A 12 -0.92 11.40 -4.62
CA VAL A 12 -0.63 9.97 -4.46
C VAL A 12 0.85 9.74 -4.15
N TRP A 13 1.74 10.43 -4.85
CA TRP A 13 3.18 10.37 -4.60
C TRP A 13 3.55 10.78 -3.17
N ALA A 14 3.00 11.90 -2.69
CA ALA A 14 3.23 12.38 -1.32
C ALA A 14 2.70 11.38 -0.28
N GLY A 15 1.53 10.80 -0.53
CA GLY A 15 0.98 9.73 0.30
C GLY A 15 1.87 8.47 0.33
N LEU A 16 2.46 8.08 -0.80
CA LEU A 16 3.41 6.97 -0.89
C LEU A 16 4.72 7.24 -0.13
N MET A 17 5.20 8.48 -0.15
CA MET A 17 6.37 8.89 0.64
C MET A 17 6.09 8.80 2.14
N LEU A 18 4.95 9.33 2.59
CA LEU A 18 4.50 9.20 3.98
C LEU A 18 4.35 7.73 4.39
N ALA A 19 3.72 6.91 3.55
CA ALA A 19 3.60 5.48 3.79
C ALA A 19 4.96 4.77 3.91
N THR A 20 5.97 5.23 3.16
CA THR A 20 7.35 4.71 3.27
C THR A 20 7.99 5.11 4.59
N ALA A 21 7.87 6.37 4.99
CA ALA A 21 8.36 6.85 6.27
C ALA A 21 7.69 6.12 7.45
N CYS A 22 6.37 5.93 7.41
CA CYS A 22 5.63 5.15 8.42
C CYS A 22 6.10 3.69 8.47
N GLY A 23 6.27 3.04 7.31
CA GLY A 23 6.76 1.65 7.24
C GLY A 23 8.17 1.50 7.82
N TRP A 24 9.06 2.46 7.55
CA TRP A 24 10.38 2.52 8.17
C TRP A 24 10.28 2.69 9.68
N TRP A 25 9.55 3.70 10.15
CA TRP A 25 9.42 4.00 11.57
C TRP A 25 8.87 2.83 12.39
N ILE A 26 7.90 2.09 11.84
CA ILE A 26 7.34 0.88 12.48
C ILE A 26 8.32 -0.30 12.41
N GLY A 27 9.06 -0.44 11.30
CA GLY A 27 9.95 -1.56 11.06
C GLY A 27 11.31 -1.47 11.76
N THR A 28 11.83 -0.28 12.02
CA THR A 28 13.12 -0.06 12.68
C THR A 28 12.94 0.14 14.18
N ASP A 29 13.17 -0.89 15.00
CA ASP A 29 13.42 -0.92 16.47
C ASP A 29 12.66 0.06 17.40
N HIS A 30 11.61 0.70 16.91
CA HIS A 30 10.63 1.50 17.65
C HIS A 30 9.28 0.75 17.64
N PRO A 31 9.19 -0.46 18.21
CA PRO A 31 7.89 -1.01 18.50
C PRO A 31 7.18 0.00 19.38
N ILE A 32 5.99 0.42 18.95
CA ILE A 32 5.09 1.23 19.77
C ILE A 32 5.03 0.51 21.12
N ARG A 33 5.42 1.20 22.21
CA ARG A 33 5.55 0.54 23.53
C ARG A 33 4.25 -0.21 23.84
N GLY A 34 4.32 -1.54 23.92
CA GLY A 34 3.17 -2.41 24.18
C GLY A 34 2.60 -3.18 22.98
N THR A 35 3.00 -2.90 21.73
CA THR A 35 2.64 -3.75 20.57
C THR A 35 3.67 -4.84 20.34
N GLY A 36 3.23 -6.11 20.29
CA GLY A 36 4.08 -7.24 19.97
C GLY A 36 4.61 -7.21 18.52
N PRO A 37 5.68 -7.97 18.21
CA PRO A 37 6.36 -7.95 16.90
C PRO A 37 5.43 -8.33 15.73
N HIS A 38 4.42 -9.17 15.98
CA HIS A 38 3.38 -9.55 15.01
C HIS A 38 2.54 -8.33 14.56
N TRP A 39 2.17 -7.43 15.47
CA TRP A 39 1.42 -6.22 15.12
C TRP A 39 2.23 -5.25 14.25
N ALA A 40 3.52 -5.09 14.56
CA ALA A 40 4.42 -4.28 13.74
C ALA A 40 4.57 -4.87 12.33
N ALA A 41 4.76 -6.20 12.23
CA ALA A 41 4.81 -6.90 10.95
C ALA A 41 3.52 -6.74 10.15
N ALA A 42 2.35 -6.98 10.77
CA ALA A 42 1.05 -6.82 10.14
C ALA A 42 0.80 -5.38 9.64
N ALA A 43 1.23 -4.38 10.41
CA ALA A 43 1.15 -2.97 9.99
C ALA A 43 2.04 -2.68 8.77
N VAL A 44 3.30 -3.11 8.78
CA VAL A 44 4.24 -2.91 7.66
C VAL A 44 3.73 -3.61 6.39
N VAL A 45 3.27 -4.86 6.51
CA VAL A 45 2.68 -5.61 5.40
C VAL A 45 1.46 -4.89 4.84
N SER A 46 0.54 -4.44 5.71
CA SER A 46 -0.66 -3.73 5.29
C SER A 46 -0.33 -2.44 4.52
N ILE A 47 0.63 -1.67 5.02
CA ILE A 47 1.14 -0.46 4.36
C ILE A 47 1.73 -0.82 2.99
N ALA A 48 2.51 -1.90 2.89
CA ALA A 48 3.12 -2.33 1.63
C ALA A 48 2.08 -2.67 0.56
N PHE A 49 1.02 -3.42 0.89
CA PHE A 49 -0.05 -3.75 -0.05
C PHE A 49 -0.88 -2.53 -0.46
N ILE A 50 -1.15 -1.61 0.46
CA ILE A 50 -1.82 -0.33 0.15
C ILE A 50 -0.99 0.45 -0.87
N LYS A 51 0.33 0.57 -0.64
CA LYS A 51 1.24 1.24 -1.59
C LYS A 51 1.23 0.55 -2.96
N ALA A 52 1.33 -0.78 -2.99
CA ALA A 52 1.32 -1.55 -4.23
C ALA A 52 0.05 -1.29 -5.06
N ARG A 53 -1.12 -1.16 -4.42
CA ARG A 53 -2.37 -0.82 -5.09
C ARG A 53 -2.33 0.56 -5.74
N TYR A 54 -1.84 1.57 -5.03
CA TYR A 54 -1.70 2.92 -5.59
C TYR A 54 -0.68 2.98 -6.73
N ILE A 55 0.46 2.30 -6.57
CA ILE A 55 1.50 2.22 -7.62
C ILE A 55 0.94 1.57 -8.89
N GLY A 56 0.28 0.41 -8.76
CA GLY A 56 -0.30 -0.30 -9.89
C GLY A 56 -1.36 0.53 -10.63
N LEU A 57 -2.30 1.13 -9.89
CA LEU A 57 -3.37 1.91 -10.50
C LEU A 57 -2.90 3.22 -11.13
N ASP A 58 -2.01 3.96 -10.45
CA ASP A 58 -1.74 5.36 -10.81
C ASP A 58 -0.38 5.59 -11.49
N PHE A 59 0.59 4.68 -11.35
CA PHE A 59 1.91 4.79 -12.00
C PHE A 59 2.13 3.76 -13.10
N MET A 60 1.63 2.53 -12.93
CA MET A 60 1.75 1.47 -13.96
C MET A 60 0.65 1.52 -15.03
N GLY A 61 -0.21 2.54 -15.00
CA GLY A 61 -1.23 2.75 -16.03
C GLY A 61 -2.40 1.76 -15.99
N LEU A 62 -2.52 0.87 -14.99
CA LEU A 62 -3.64 -0.08 -14.91
C LEU A 62 -5.01 0.62 -14.81
N ARG A 63 -5.05 1.90 -14.42
CA ARG A 63 -6.29 2.69 -14.44
C ARG A 63 -6.87 2.87 -15.84
N GLN A 64 -6.03 2.94 -16.87
CA GLN A 64 -6.43 3.06 -18.29
C GLN A 64 -6.47 1.69 -19.00
N ALA A 65 -6.04 0.62 -18.33
CA ALA A 65 -6.09 -0.74 -18.87
C ALA A 65 -7.53 -1.29 -18.89
N SER A 66 -7.70 -2.45 -19.55
CA SER A 66 -8.98 -3.15 -19.60
C SER A 66 -9.56 -3.39 -18.20
N ARG A 67 -10.89 -3.26 -18.08
CA ARG A 67 -11.58 -3.35 -16.77
C ARG A 67 -11.30 -4.68 -16.06
N MET A 68 -11.11 -5.75 -16.84
CA MET A 68 -10.83 -7.09 -16.33
C MET A 68 -9.46 -7.15 -15.63
N LEU A 69 -8.40 -6.60 -16.24
CA LEU A 69 -7.07 -6.58 -15.63
C LEU A 69 -7.04 -5.71 -14.37
N ARG A 70 -7.70 -4.55 -14.42
CA ARG A 70 -7.86 -3.67 -13.26
C ARG A 70 -8.59 -4.35 -12.12
N GLY A 71 -9.66 -5.09 -12.43
CA GLY A 71 -10.44 -5.86 -11.46
C GLY A 71 -9.61 -6.97 -10.83
N LEU A 72 -8.93 -7.78 -11.65
CA LEU A 72 -8.09 -8.87 -11.18
C LEU A 72 -6.97 -8.36 -10.27
N PHE A 73 -6.28 -7.30 -10.65
CA PHE A 73 -5.23 -6.69 -9.83
C PHE A 73 -5.78 -6.14 -8.50
N ALA A 74 -6.94 -5.48 -8.52
CA ALA A 74 -7.56 -4.95 -7.32
C ALA A 74 -7.99 -6.08 -6.37
N VAL A 75 -8.58 -7.16 -6.90
CA VAL A 75 -8.97 -8.33 -6.11
C VAL A 75 -7.73 -9.01 -5.54
N TRP A 76 -6.71 -9.26 -6.37
CA TRP A 76 -5.46 -9.90 -5.94
C TRP A 76 -4.78 -9.13 -4.83
N THR A 77 -4.55 -7.83 -5.02
CA THR A 77 -3.89 -6.99 -4.00
C THR A 77 -4.67 -6.91 -2.70
N THR A 78 -6.01 -7.00 -2.75
CA THR A 78 -6.85 -6.98 -1.55
C THR A 78 -6.88 -8.34 -0.85
N VAL A 79 -7.11 -9.42 -1.58
CA VAL A 79 -7.23 -10.78 -1.03
C VAL A 79 -5.89 -11.27 -0.49
N VAL A 80 -4.83 -11.17 -1.30
CA VAL A 80 -3.48 -11.59 -0.87
C VAL A 80 -2.97 -10.67 0.24
N GLY A 81 -3.21 -9.36 0.12
CA GLY A 81 -2.84 -8.42 1.18
C GLY A 81 -3.50 -8.75 2.52
N ALA A 82 -4.81 -9.00 2.52
CA ALA A 82 -5.54 -9.41 3.71
C ALA A 82 -5.01 -10.75 4.27
N ALA A 83 -4.78 -11.74 3.41
CA ALA A 83 -4.28 -13.05 3.83
C ALA A 83 -2.90 -12.96 4.48
N VAL A 84 -1.96 -12.22 3.87
CA VAL A 84 -0.60 -12.06 4.41
C VAL A 84 -0.60 -11.22 5.69
N THR A 85 -1.42 -10.17 5.76
CA THR A 85 -1.60 -9.38 7.00
C THR A 85 -2.15 -10.23 8.13
N LEU A 86 -3.17 -11.06 7.87
CA LEU A 86 -3.72 -11.98 8.86
C LEU A 86 -2.69 -13.02 9.30
N LEU A 87 -1.92 -13.56 8.36
CA LEU A 87 -0.83 -14.48 8.69
C LEU A 87 0.23 -13.81 9.58
N ALA A 88 0.54 -12.53 9.35
CA ALA A 88 1.51 -11.79 10.17
C ALA A 88 1.02 -11.53 11.62
N LEU A 89 -0.25 -11.74 11.92
CA LEU A 89 -0.81 -11.62 13.27
C LEU A 89 -0.76 -12.91 14.09
N VAL A 90 -0.49 -14.05 13.45
CA VAL A 90 -0.42 -15.38 14.07
C VAL A 90 1.03 -15.73 14.38
#